data_AF-R1G5Z5-F1
#
_entry.id   AF-R1G5Z5-F1
#
_cell.length_a   1.000
_cell.length_b   1.000
_cell.length_c   1.000
_cell.angle_alpha   90.00
_cell.angle_beta   90.00
_cell.angle_gamma   90.00
#
_symmetry.space_group_name_H-M   'P 1'
#
loop_
_entity.id
_entity.type
_entity.pdbx_description
1 polymer ?
#
loop_
_entity_poly.entity_id
_entity_poly.type
_entity_poly.pdbx_seq_one_letter_code
_entity_poly.pdbx_strand_id
1 'polypeptide(L)'
;MAPDPSYLDTTEVIEDDGVESESGSEDEEGVKKKQPKRKRTPSPPLPDIDPLPLYPDDVPSREPTPPAENEQSDQSINLTVNIPKGFTGPFVLKIDRSLFCTEQPSKRQRLSSSEKGVSNSSMGSNIQVMPRRGALFQSGSNTRVDSTKKTFADLPAEIRNQIYRLLFVTKEKISFGHPVNFCRTAALLRTCRQIYNEGRSILYSENSFSFSRNTRSRAPYWSGYEREIGYQDMRVFLNSIGPTNISLFRSISVTFTDAPPSSTPYLSHDERRFVRDEHIVACLRQLSRHANLKEITATFYGRKCLTRTDYRFLDALREIKADKVMLDDRERYWYHSKIDPTVRSSLLESMERSPKLYEKE
;
A
#
# COMPACT_ATOMS: atom_id res chain seq x y z
N MET A 1 56.80 -13.51 4.76
CA MET A 1 56.32 -12.45 5.67
C MET A 1 54.87 -12.76 5.98
N ALA A 2 54.61 -13.31 7.16
CA ALA A 2 53.27 -13.62 7.65
C ALA A 2 52.72 -12.39 8.40
N PRO A 3 51.42 -12.05 8.27
CA PRO A 3 50.82 -10.96 9.03
C PRO A 3 50.49 -11.39 10.47
N ASP A 4 50.71 -10.46 11.38
CA ASP A 4 50.62 -10.55 12.84
C ASP A 4 49.14 -10.39 13.30
N PRO A 5 48.56 -11.29 14.13
CA PRO A 5 47.17 -11.24 14.54
C PRO A 5 47.00 -10.63 15.94
N SER A 6 47.16 -9.31 16.07
CA SER A 6 47.04 -8.60 17.34
C SER A 6 46.15 -7.36 17.30
N TYR A 7 44.99 -7.48 16.64
CA TYR A 7 43.91 -6.49 16.75
C TYR A 7 42.68 -7.16 17.38
N LEU A 8 42.69 -7.23 18.72
CA LEU A 8 41.55 -7.60 19.53
C LEU A 8 40.89 -6.34 20.07
N ASP A 9 39.59 -6.27 19.83
CA ASP A 9 38.60 -5.34 20.39
C ASP A 9 38.77 -5.09 21.88
N THR A 10 38.89 -3.83 22.27
CA THR A 10 38.52 -3.35 23.60
C THR A 10 37.37 -2.37 23.47
N THR A 11 36.14 -2.90 23.47
CA THR A 11 34.96 -2.13 23.83
C THR A 11 34.91 -2.05 25.35
N GLU A 12 35.51 -1.00 25.91
CA GLU A 12 35.30 -0.63 27.31
C GLU A 12 33.85 -0.17 27.49
N VAL A 13 33.12 -0.89 28.34
CA VAL A 13 31.81 -0.51 28.85
C VAL A 13 32.06 0.57 29.90
N ILE A 14 31.75 1.82 29.55
CA ILE A 14 31.71 2.93 30.51
C ILE A 14 30.44 2.72 31.34
N GLU A 15 30.62 2.27 32.58
CA GLU A 15 29.59 2.29 33.61
C GLU A 15 29.33 3.75 34.01
N ASP A 16 28.17 4.26 33.62
CA ASP A 16 27.67 5.59 33.96
C ASP A 16 27.19 5.57 35.42
N ASP A 17 28.10 5.91 36.33
CA ASP A 17 27.83 6.08 37.75
C ASP A 17 26.81 7.20 37.95
N GLY A 18 25.61 6.80 38.36
CA GLY A 18 24.47 7.64 38.64
C GLY A 18 24.80 8.75 39.63
N VAL A 19 24.72 9.99 39.15
CA VAL A 19 24.80 11.20 39.95
C VAL A 19 23.53 11.31 40.79
N GLU A 20 23.58 10.81 42.03
CA GLU A 20 22.54 11.03 43.03
C GLU A 20 22.48 12.53 43.35
N SER A 21 21.46 13.21 42.82
CA SER A 21 21.14 14.59 43.18
C SER A 21 20.44 14.60 44.54
N GLU A 22 21.21 14.80 45.60
CA GLU A 22 20.72 15.13 46.93
C GLU A 22 20.10 16.53 46.94
N SER A 23 18.78 16.59 46.79
CA SER A 23 17.98 17.78 47.11
C SER A 23 17.50 17.65 48.56
N GLY A 24 18.25 18.28 49.47
CA GLY A 24 17.89 18.43 50.87
C GLY A 24 16.78 19.46 51.03
N SER A 25 15.62 19.01 51.51
CA SER A 25 14.62 19.87 52.15
C SER A 25 14.50 19.44 53.60
N GLU A 26 15.12 20.21 54.49
CA GLU A 26 14.85 20.20 55.93
C GLU A 26 13.50 20.88 56.13
N ASP A 27 12.44 20.12 56.40
CA ASP A 27 11.33 20.60 57.24
C ASP A 27 10.37 19.46 57.62
N GLU A 28 10.09 19.46 58.92
CA GLU A 28 9.01 18.83 59.69
C GLU A 28 8.92 17.30 59.89
N GLU A 29 8.97 16.97 61.18
CA GLU A 29 8.59 15.72 61.85
C GLU A 29 7.15 15.29 61.52
N GLY A 30 6.97 14.72 60.33
CA GLY A 30 5.81 13.90 60.00
C GLY A 30 6.26 12.48 59.75
N VAL A 31 5.84 11.53 60.59
CA VAL A 31 6.05 10.09 60.39
C VAL A 31 5.49 9.68 59.02
N LYS A 32 6.34 9.68 57.99
CA LYS A 32 5.99 9.29 56.61
C LYS A 32 5.70 7.80 56.62
N LYS A 33 4.41 7.43 56.72
CA LYS A 33 3.94 6.08 56.45
C LYS A 33 4.41 5.70 55.05
N LYS A 34 5.38 4.78 54.97
CA LYS A 34 5.88 4.23 53.70
C LYS A 34 4.71 3.61 52.97
N GLN A 35 4.11 4.33 52.03
CA GLN A 35 3.12 3.73 51.15
C GLN A 35 3.82 2.61 50.40
N PRO A 36 3.26 1.38 50.38
CA PRO A 36 3.85 0.27 49.65
C PRO A 36 3.94 0.70 48.19
N LYS A 37 5.17 0.87 47.69
CA LYS A 37 5.44 1.11 46.28
C LYS A 37 4.74 -0.02 45.52
N ARG A 38 3.62 0.29 44.86
CA ARG A 38 2.92 -0.66 44.00
C ARG A 38 3.95 -1.16 43.00
N LYS A 39 4.33 -2.43 43.11
CA LYS A 39 5.16 -3.09 42.11
C LYS A 39 4.42 -2.93 40.79
N ARG A 40 4.92 -2.06 39.90
CA ARG A 40 4.37 -1.93 38.56
C ARG A 40 4.45 -3.33 37.95
N THR A 41 3.31 -3.87 37.55
CA THR A 41 3.31 -5.10 36.75
C THR A 41 4.21 -4.85 35.55
N PRO A 42 5.15 -5.75 35.23
CA PRO A 42 5.99 -5.59 34.05
C PRO A 42 5.08 -5.35 32.84
N SER A 43 5.44 -4.38 32.02
CA SER A 43 4.71 -4.11 30.78
C SER A 43 4.55 -5.44 30.04
N PRO A 44 3.35 -5.78 29.55
CA PRO A 44 3.17 -6.99 28.77
C PRO A 44 4.20 -7.01 27.62
N PRO A 45 4.76 -8.18 27.29
CA PRO A 45 5.71 -8.29 26.19
C PRO A 45 5.05 -7.70 24.94
N LEU A 46 5.83 -6.91 24.20
CA LEU A 46 5.35 -6.35 22.94
C LEU A 46 4.85 -7.51 22.06
N PRO A 47 3.67 -7.40 21.45
CA PRO A 47 3.19 -8.43 20.54
C PRO A 47 4.21 -8.62 19.42
N ASP A 48 4.45 -9.87 19.02
CA ASP A 48 5.33 -10.19 17.90
C ASP A 48 4.88 -9.38 16.68
N ILE A 49 5.79 -8.56 16.17
CA ILE A 49 5.54 -7.78 14.96
C ILE A 49 5.67 -8.76 13.80
N ASP A 50 4.58 -8.97 13.07
CA ASP A 50 4.60 -9.78 11.86
C ASP A 50 5.72 -9.27 10.93
N PRO A 51 6.61 -10.14 10.44
CA PRO A 51 7.68 -9.73 9.56
C PRO A 51 7.08 -9.05 8.33
N LEU A 52 7.64 -7.89 7.95
CA LEU A 52 7.19 -7.19 6.75
C LEU A 52 7.29 -8.15 5.56
N PRO A 53 6.23 -8.27 4.74
CA PRO A 53 6.22 -9.16 3.60
C PRO A 53 7.40 -8.83 2.68
N LEU A 54 8.21 -9.83 2.41
CA LEU A 54 9.42 -9.70 1.60
C LEU A 54 9.11 -9.59 0.12
N TYR A 55 7.94 -10.10 -0.31
CA TYR A 55 7.48 -10.06 -1.69
C TYR A 55 6.11 -9.36 -1.79
N PRO A 56 5.85 -8.58 -2.86
CA PRO A 56 4.60 -7.84 -2.99
C PRO A 56 3.39 -8.75 -3.18
N ASP A 57 3.61 -9.98 -3.66
CA ASP A 57 2.56 -10.96 -3.95
C ASP A 57 2.11 -11.71 -2.69
N ASP A 58 2.92 -11.68 -1.63
CA ASP A 58 2.60 -12.27 -0.33
C ASP A 58 1.75 -11.35 0.56
N VAL A 59 1.37 -10.17 0.06
CA VAL A 59 0.61 -9.18 0.82
C VAL A 59 -0.87 -9.42 0.58
N PRO A 60 -1.61 -10.09 1.49
CA PRO A 60 -3.05 -10.19 1.35
C PRO A 60 -3.64 -8.78 1.42
N SER A 61 -4.46 -8.43 0.43
CA SER A 61 -5.23 -7.19 0.50
C SER A 61 -6.11 -7.23 1.73
N ARG A 62 -6.06 -6.17 2.55
CA ARG A 62 -6.87 -6.11 3.79
C ARG A 62 -8.34 -5.88 3.52
N GLU A 63 -8.67 -5.38 2.33
CA GLU A 63 -10.05 -5.19 1.94
C GLU A 63 -10.52 -6.44 1.19
N PRO A 64 -11.79 -6.86 1.38
CA PRO A 64 -12.41 -7.77 0.44
C PRO A 64 -12.33 -7.07 -0.91
N THR A 65 -11.45 -7.56 -1.79
CA THR A 65 -11.36 -7.08 -3.17
C THR A 65 -12.79 -7.05 -3.68
N PRO A 66 -13.38 -5.86 -3.96
CA PRO A 66 -14.69 -5.82 -4.58
C PRO A 66 -14.59 -6.77 -5.77
N PRO A 67 -15.54 -7.71 -5.94
CA PRO A 67 -15.45 -8.70 -7.02
C PRO A 67 -15.13 -7.89 -8.25
N ALA A 68 -13.92 -8.10 -8.81
CA ALA A 68 -13.37 -7.22 -9.82
C ALA A 68 -14.52 -6.98 -10.79
N GLU A 69 -15.02 -5.73 -10.88
CA GLU A 69 -16.07 -5.40 -11.82
C GLU A 69 -15.53 -5.94 -13.11
N ASN A 70 -16.09 -7.06 -13.58
CA ASN A 70 -15.40 -7.96 -14.50
C ASN A 70 -14.75 -7.05 -15.52
N GLU A 71 -13.42 -6.91 -15.44
CA GLU A 71 -12.67 -6.48 -16.59
C GLU A 71 -13.15 -7.54 -17.57
N GLN A 72 -14.00 -7.13 -18.51
CA GLN A 72 -14.28 -7.87 -19.72
C GLN A 72 -12.95 -7.91 -20.51
N SER A 73 -11.86 -8.33 -19.86
CA SER A 73 -10.93 -9.29 -20.41
C SER A 73 -11.78 -10.22 -21.25
N ASP A 74 -11.54 -10.08 -22.54
CA ASP A 74 -12.18 -10.81 -23.62
C ASP A 74 -12.66 -12.15 -23.09
N GLN A 75 -13.98 -12.28 -22.90
CA GLN A 75 -14.57 -13.58 -22.59
C GLN A 75 -14.17 -14.46 -23.75
N SER A 76 -13.10 -15.24 -23.57
CA SER A 76 -12.66 -16.16 -24.58
C SER A 76 -13.77 -17.19 -24.71
N ILE A 77 -14.46 -17.13 -25.84
CA ILE A 77 -15.51 -18.09 -26.16
C ILE A 77 -14.79 -19.41 -26.46
N ASN A 78 -14.74 -20.28 -25.45
CA ASN A 78 -14.19 -21.62 -25.61
C ASN A 78 -15.18 -22.48 -26.40
N LEU A 79 -14.90 -22.67 -27.70
CA LEU A 79 -15.69 -23.52 -28.58
C LEU A 79 -15.09 -24.92 -28.64
N THR A 80 -15.78 -25.91 -28.08
CA THR A 80 -15.38 -27.33 -28.18
C THR A 80 -16.14 -27.99 -29.33
N VAL A 81 -15.41 -28.46 -30.35
CA VAL A 81 -16.00 -29.20 -31.48
C VAL A 81 -15.61 -30.68 -31.36
N ASN A 82 -16.60 -31.54 -31.13
CA ASN A 82 -16.39 -32.98 -31.11
C ASN A 82 -16.47 -33.55 -32.52
N ILE A 83 -15.32 -33.89 -33.11
CA ILE A 83 -15.26 -34.50 -34.45
C ILE A 83 -15.22 -36.04 -34.31
N PRO A 84 -16.17 -36.78 -34.90
CA PRO A 84 -16.19 -38.23 -34.83
C PRO A 84 -15.02 -38.87 -35.57
N LYS A 85 -14.56 -40.04 -35.08
CA LYS A 85 -13.48 -40.81 -35.71
C LYS A 85 -13.94 -41.26 -37.11
N GLY A 86 -13.17 -40.88 -38.14
CA GLY A 86 -13.45 -41.22 -39.55
C GLY A 86 -14.07 -40.11 -40.40
N PHE A 87 -14.21 -38.89 -39.89
CA PHE A 87 -14.67 -37.76 -40.70
C PHE A 87 -13.61 -37.33 -41.73
N THR A 88 -13.90 -37.54 -43.02
CA THR A 88 -13.09 -37.05 -44.14
C THR A 88 -13.93 -36.12 -45.00
N GLY A 89 -13.84 -34.82 -44.74
CA GLY A 89 -14.52 -33.77 -45.50
C GLY A 89 -14.20 -32.38 -44.96
N PRO A 90 -14.52 -31.31 -45.71
CA PRO A 90 -14.34 -29.95 -45.23
C PRO A 90 -15.32 -29.63 -44.09
N PHE A 91 -14.78 -29.22 -42.94
CA PHE A 91 -15.57 -28.75 -41.81
C PHE A 91 -15.73 -27.24 -41.89
N VAL A 92 -16.96 -26.75 -42.10
CA VAL A 92 -17.26 -25.32 -42.19
C VAL A 92 -18.05 -24.90 -40.97
N LEU A 93 -17.40 -24.16 -40.06
CA LEU A 93 -18.03 -23.56 -38.90
C LEU A 93 -18.52 -22.15 -39.25
N LYS A 94 -19.84 -21.95 -39.31
CA LYS A 94 -20.45 -20.63 -39.47
C LYS A 94 -20.85 -20.09 -38.10
N ILE A 95 -20.07 -19.16 -37.58
CA ILE A 95 -20.40 -18.46 -36.33
C ILE A 95 -21.10 -17.16 -36.70
N ASP A 96 -22.37 -17.05 -36.34
CA ASP A 96 -23.16 -15.85 -36.61
C ASP A 96 -22.91 -14.80 -35.52
N ARG A 97 -22.46 -13.61 -35.90
CA ARG A 97 -22.08 -12.53 -34.96
C ARG A 97 -23.28 -12.00 -34.16
N SER A 98 -24.48 -12.12 -34.72
CA SER A 98 -25.73 -11.70 -34.09
C SER A 98 -26.04 -12.45 -32.80
N LEU A 99 -25.53 -13.68 -32.63
CA LEU A 99 -25.73 -14.50 -31.43
C LEU A 99 -24.95 -14.01 -30.20
N PHE A 100 -23.97 -13.13 -30.38
CA PHE A 100 -23.19 -12.57 -29.27
C PHE A 100 -23.70 -11.21 -28.79
N CYS A 101 -24.62 -10.59 -29.53
CA CYS A 101 -25.34 -9.38 -29.09
C CYS A 101 -26.65 -9.78 -28.41
N THR A 102 -26.56 -10.53 -27.31
CA THR A 102 -27.73 -10.74 -26.46
C THR A 102 -27.94 -9.47 -25.64
N GLU A 103 -28.73 -8.54 -26.18
CA GLU A 103 -29.33 -7.48 -25.37
C GLU A 103 -30.00 -8.14 -24.17
N GLN A 104 -29.51 -7.87 -22.96
CA GLN A 104 -30.15 -8.36 -21.74
C GLN A 104 -31.48 -7.61 -21.55
N PRO A 105 -32.66 -8.27 -21.63
CA PRO A 105 -33.87 -7.67 -21.09
C PRO A 105 -33.77 -7.66 -19.56
N SER A 106 -33.56 -6.46 -19.03
CA SER A 106 -33.67 -6.12 -17.62
C SER A 106 -35.10 -6.34 -17.13
N LYS A 107 -35.41 -7.52 -16.59
CA LYS A 107 -36.57 -7.74 -15.71
C LYS A 107 -36.39 -9.03 -14.90
N ARG A 108 -35.75 -8.90 -13.73
CA ARG A 108 -35.75 -9.94 -12.70
C ARG A 108 -37.14 -10.04 -12.08
N GLN A 109 -37.93 -11.00 -12.54
CA GLN A 109 -38.96 -11.63 -11.74
C GLN A 109 -38.30 -12.41 -10.61
N ARG A 110 -38.65 -12.08 -9.36
CA ARG A 110 -38.38 -12.91 -8.19
C ARG A 110 -39.25 -14.17 -8.28
N LEU A 111 -38.61 -15.34 -8.32
CA LEU A 111 -39.25 -16.58 -7.90
C LEU A 111 -38.32 -17.33 -6.93
N SER A 112 -38.97 -17.82 -5.88
CA SER A 112 -38.45 -18.58 -4.76
C SER A 112 -38.17 -20.04 -5.13
N SER A 113 -37.02 -20.56 -4.69
CA SER A 113 -36.77 -22.01 -4.58
C SER A 113 -35.65 -22.21 -3.55
N SER A 114 -35.98 -22.74 -2.37
CA SER A 114 -35.97 -24.18 -2.05
C SER A 114 -34.55 -24.73 -1.90
N GLU A 115 -34.13 -24.82 -0.64
CA GLU A 115 -32.97 -25.56 -0.17
C GLU A 115 -33.03 -27.03 -0.61
N LYS A 116 -31.99 -27.50 -1.29
CA LYS A 116 -31.52 -28.90 -1.22
C LYS A 116 -30.00 -28.90 -1.33
N GLY A 117 -29.34 -29.30 -0.25
CA GLY A 117 -27.90 -29.46 -0.20
C GLY A 117 -27.45 -30.74 -0.90
N VAL A 118 -26.26 -30.71 -1.49
CA VAL A 118 -25.44 -31.88 -1.81
C VAL A 118 -23.95 -31.49 -1.79
N SER A 119 -23.25 -32.12 -0.84
CA SER A 119 -21.85 -32.58 -0.75
C SER A 119 -20.64 -31.77 -1.27
N ASN A 120 -19.67 -31.71 -0.35
CA ASN A 120 -18.27 -31.34 -0.45
C ASN A 120 -17.41 -32.21 -1.39
N SER A 121 -16.53 -31.56 -2.15
CA SER A 121 -15.09 -31.87 -2.35
C SER A 121 -14.56 -30.71 -3.24
N SER A 122 -13.43 -30.04 -3.02
CA SER A 122 -12.07 -30.52 -2.87
C SER A 122 -11.13 -29.29 -2.70
N MET A 123 -10.13 -29.45 -1.83
CA MET A 123 -8.77 -28.87 -1.84
C MET A 123 -8.58 -27.37 -2.16
N GLY A 124 -8.57 -26.57 -1.10
CA GLY A 124 -7.83 -25.30 -1.02
C GLY A 124 -7.50 -25.04 0.43
N SER A 125 -6.22 -24.88 0.76
CA SER A 125 -5.67 -24.74 2.11
C SER A 125 -6.15 -23.46 2.80
N ASN A 126 -7.37 -23.51 3.34
CA ASN A 126 -7.79 -22.58 4.37
C ASN A 126 -6.98 -22.90 5.62
N ILE A 127 -6.12 -21.97 6.03
CA ILE A 127 -5.57 -21.94 7.38
C ILE A 127 -6.78 -21.83 8.30
N GLN A 128 -7.25 -22.97 8.81
CA GLN A 128 -8.18 -23.02 9.91
C GLN A 128 -7.41 -22.53 11.14
N VAL A 129 -7.41 -21.21 11.33
CA VAL A 129 -7.19 -20.64 12.65
C VAL A 129 -8.33 -21.18 13.49
N MET A 130 -8.06 -22.24 14.26
CA MET A 130 -8.97 -22.68 15.31
C MET A 130 -9.36 -21.42 16.08
N PRO A 131 -10.66 -21.08 16.19
CA PRO A 131 -11.06 -20.08 17.16
C PRO A 131 -10.56 -20.64 18.49
N ARG A 132 -9.57 -19.95 19.08
CA ARG A 132 -9.07 -20.24 20.41
C ARG A 132 -10.34 -20.28 21.25
N ARG A 133 -10.77 -21.49 21.64
CA ARG A 133 -11.87 -21.71 22.58
C ARG A 133 -11.44 -21.00 23.84
N GLY A 134 -11.75 -19.70 23.90
CA GLY A 134 -11.73 -18.93 25.12
C GLY A 134 -12.64 -19.69 26.05
N ALA A 135 -12.02 -20.31 27.05
CA ALA A 135 -12.73 -20.88 28.16
C ALA A 135 -13.79 -19.87 28.61
N LEU A 136 -14.99 -20.38 28.78
CA LEU A 136 -16.18 -19.65 29.17
C LEU A 136 -15.87 -18.67 30.32
N PHE A 137 -15.70 -17.39 29.98
CA PHE A 137 -16.18 -16.32 30.83
C PHE A 137 -17.66 -16.08 30.47
N GLN A 138 -18.49 -17.08 30.74
CA GLN A 138 -19.91 -16.85 31.02
C GLN A 138 -20.02 -16.22 32.41
N SER A 139 -19.43 -15.04 32.58
CA SER A 139 -19.84 -14.15 33.67
C SER A 139 -21.02 -13.37 33.13
N GLY A 140 -22.23 -13.89 33.38
CA GLY A 140 -23.50 -13.20 33.19
C GLY A 140 -23.66 -12.03 34.16
N SER A 141 -22.63 -11.21 34.32
CA SER A 141 -22.80 -9.90 34.92
C SER A 141 -23.55 -9.06 33.90
N ASN A 142 -24.84 -8.85 34.13
CA ASN A 142 -25.57 -7.69 33.67
C ASN A 142 -24.87 -6.44 34.20
N THR A 143 -23.70 -6.11 33.65
CA THR A 143 -23.05 -4.82 33.84
C THR A 143 -23.98 -3.83 33.19
N ARG A 144 -24.81 -3.19 34.02
CA ARG A 144 -25.55 -1.99 33.66
C ARG A 144 -24.55 -1.10 32.93
N VAL A 145 -24.81 -0.85 31.65
CA VAL A 145 -24.00 0.06 30.85
C VAL A 145 -24.09 1.40 31.58
N ASP A 146 -23.01 1.79 32.25
CA ASP A 146 -22.93 3.08 32.93
C ASP A 146 -23.15 4.15 31.86
N SER A 147 -24.34 4.74 31.82
CA SER A 147 -24.72 5.81 30.87
C SER A 147 -23.87 7.06 31.03
N THR A 148 -23.01 7.11 32.06
CA THR A 148 -22.06 8.17 32.34
C THR A 148 -20.74 8.01 31.58
N LYS A 149 -20.43 6.83 31.04
CA LYS A 149 -19.19 6.61 30.27
C LYS A 149 -19.38 7.04 28.82
N LYS A 150 -18.95 8.26 28.52
CA LYS A 150 -18.83 8.72 27.13
C LYS A 150 -17.62 8.08 26.46
N THR A 151 -17.85 7.47 25.31
CA THR A 151 -16.83 6.88 24.44
C THR A 151 -16.50 7.81 23.28
N PHE A 152 -15.43 7.51 22.55
CA PHE A 152 -15.07 8.26 21.35
C PHE A 152 -16.18 8.23 20.28
N ALA A 153 -16.94 7.15 20.20
CA ALA A 153 -18.06 7.02 19.25
C ALA A 153 -19.25 7.93 19.60
N ASP A 154 -19.37 8.36 20.87
CA ASP A 154 -20.44 9.25 21.34
C ASP A 154 -20.17 10.73 21.01
N LEU A 155 -18.97 11.06 20.51
CA LEU A 155 -18.66 12.40 20.01
C LEU A 155 -19.39 12.66 18.69
N PRO A 156 -19.87 13.88 18.40
CA PRO A 156 -20.38 14.22 17.08
C PRO A 156 -19.35 13.99 15.97
N ALA A 157 -19.82 13.65 14.77
CA ALA A 157 -18.94 13.30 13.64
C ALA A 157 -18.00 14.44 13.25
N GLU A 158 -18.44 15.69 13.41
CA GLU A 158 -17.65 16.89 13.12
C GLU A 158 -16.42 16.98 14.02
N ILE A 159 -16.58 16.70 15.31
CA ILE A 159 -15.48 16.69 16.28
C ILE A 159 -14.54 15.51 15.99
N ARG A 160 -15.08 14.34 15.65
CA ARG A 160 -14.23 13.21 15.23
C ARG A 160 -13.41 13.54 14.00
N ASN A 161 -13.99 14.21 12.99
CA ASN A 161 -13.29 14.65 11.79
C ASN A 161 -12.16 15.65 12.10
N GLN A 162 -12.38 16.58 13.03
CA GLN A 162 -11.32 17.49 13.49
C GLN A 162 -10.17 16.71 14.16
N ILE A 163 -10.50 15.75 15.02
CA ILE A 163 -9.49 14.88 15.67
C ILE A 163 -8.73 14.07 14.61
N TYR A 164 -9.43 13.47 13.64
CA TYR A 164 -8.83 12.75 12.53
C TYR A 164 -7.89 13.66 11.73
N ARG A 165 -8.29 14.88 11.38
CA ARG A 165 -7.42 15.83 10.66
C ARG A 165 -6.14 16.15 11.44
N LEU A 166 -6.25 16.42 12.74
CA LEU A 166 -5.10 16.68 13.60
C LEU A 166 -4.13 15.49 13.70
N LEU A 167 -4.65 14.26 13.58
CA LEU A 167 -3.86 13.04 13.68
C LEU A 167 -3.27 12.59 12.33
N PHE A 168 -4.07 12.65 11.27
CA PHE A 168 -3.76 12.09 9.95
C PHE A 168 -3.11 13.09 9.01
N VAL A 169 -3.47 14.37 9.07
CA VAL A 169 -3.08 15.35 8.05
C VAL A 169 -1.75 15.98 8.42
N THR A 170 -0.79 15.87 7.51
CA THR A 170 0.52 16.49 7.64
C THR A 170 0.70 17.57 6.60
N LYS A 171 1.33 18.68 7.00
CA LYS A 171 1.72 19.74 6.05
C LYS A 171 2.79 19.26 5.07
N GLU A 172 3.63 18.33 5.51
CA GLU A 172 4.68 17.71 4.70
C GLU A 172 4.13 16.53 3.91
N LYS A 173 4.75 16.26 2.75
CA LYS A 173 4.42 15.11 1.92
C LYS A 173 4.88 13.82 2.60
N ILE A 174 4.04 12.80 2.59
CA ILE A 174 4.37 11.48 3.12
C ILE A 174 5.34 10.79 2.15
N SER A 175 6.62 10.77 2.49
CA SER A 175 7.70 10.33 1.59
C SER A 175 8.12 8.88 1.82
N PHE A 176 7.92 8.01 0.83
CA PHE A 176 8.31 6.60 0.95
C PHE A 176 9.83 6.37 0.89
N GLY A 177 10.60 7.27 0.26
CA GLY A 177 12.06 7.16 0.27
C GLY A 177 12.68 7.48 1.63
N HIS A 178 12.00 8.30 2.43
CA HIS A 178 12.42 8.69 3.77
C HIS A 178 11.22 8.53 4.69
N PRO A 179 10.95 7.30 5.19
CA PRO A 179 9.74 6.98 5.91
C PRO A 179 9.74 7.59 7.31
N VAL A 180 9.69 8.91 7.38
CA VAL A 180 9.44 9.68 8.60
C VAL A 180 7.92 9.74 8.77
N ASN A 181 7.45 9.49 10.00
CA ASN A 181 6.04 9.60 10.37
C ASN A 181 5.06 8.55 9.78
N PHE A 182 5.53 7.46 9.17
CA PHE A 182 4.65 6.37 8.68
C PHE A 182 3.90 5.63 9.79
N CYS A 183 4.43 5.67 11.02
CA CYS A 183 3.79 5.10 12.20
C CYS A 183 2.56 5.91 12.65
N ARG A 184 2.41 7.14 12.15
CA ARG A 184 1.25 7.95 12.50
C ARG A 184 0.05 7.23 11.92
N THR A 185 -0.80 6.75 12.82
CA THR A 185 -2.21 6.42 12.60
C THR A 185 -2.59 5.09 11.94
N ALA A 186 -1.65 4.29 11.44
CA ALA A 186 -1.94 2.89 11.08
C ALA A 186 -2.46 2.06 12.27
N ALA A 187 -2.02 2.40 13.50
CA ALA A 187 -2.51 1.79 14.73
C ALA A 187 -3.98 2.19 15.01
N LEU A 188 -4.31 3.47 14.83
CA LEU A 188 -5.66 3.99 15.08
C LEU A 188 -6.68 3.39 14.11
N LEU A 189 -6.33 3.30 12.82
CA LEU A 189 -7.19 2.68 11.80
C LEU A 189 -7.45 1.18 12.06
N ARG A 190 -6.61 0.51 12.85
CA ARG A 190 -6.80 -0.91 13.22
C ARG A 190 -7.71 -1.10 14.44
N THR A 191 -8.12 -0.03 15.12
CA THR A 191 -8.88 -0.14 16.38
C THR A 191 -10.33 -0.60 16.17
N CYS A 192 -11.10 0.10 15.33
CA CYS A 192 -12.48 -0.27 15.04
C CYS A 192 -12.89 0.12 13.61
N ARG A 193 -13.94 -0.54 13.10
CA ARG A 193 -14.46 -0.35 11.74
C ARG A 193 -14.97 1.06 11.48
N GLN A 194 -15.55 1.71 12.49
CA GLN A 194 -16.05 3.08 12.36
C GLN A 194 -14.90 4.06 12.14
N ILE A 195 -13.88 4.01 13.00
CA ILE A 195 -12.67 4.84 12.88
C ILE A 195 -11.95 4.56 11.56
N TYR A 196 -11.90 3.29 11.14
CA TYR A 196 -11.33 2.92 9.85
C TYR A 196 -12.06 3.61 8.68
N ASN A 197 -13.39 3.50 8.63
CA ASN A 197 -14.20 4.04 7.53
C ASN A 197 -14.14 5.57 7.46
N GLU A 198 -14.23 6.24 8.61
CA GLU A 198 -14.19 7.71 8.69
C GLU A 198 -12.77 8.22 8.42
N GLY A 199 -11.78 7.69 9.14
CA GLY A 199 -10.40 8.17 9.12
C GLY A 199 -9.65 7.90 7.82
N ARG A 200 -9.91 6.78 7.12
CA ARG A 200 -9.20 6.47 5.86
C ARG A 200 -9.45 7.52 4.78
N SER A 201 -10.65 8.09 4.74
CA SER A 201 -11.01 9.14 3.78
C SER A 201 -10.14 10.37 3.97
N ILE A 202 -9.97 10.83 5.21
CA ILE A 202 -9.14 11.99 5.56
C ILE A 202 -7.66 11.68 5.31
N LEU A 203 -7.18 10.51 5.75
CA LEU A 203 -5.78 10.12 5.57
C LEU A 203 -5.36 10.12 4.09
N TYR A 204 -6.15 9.49 3.22
CA TYR A 204 -5.75 9.31 1.82
C TYR A 204 -6.12 10.49 0.92
N SER A 205 -7.16 11.26 1.24
CA SER A 205 -7.61 12.35 0.38
C SER A 205 -6.97 13.70 0.70
N GLU A 206 -6.68 14.01 1.96
CA GLU A 206 -6.14 15.32 2.34
C GLU A 206 -4.60 15.34 2.34
N ASN A 207 -3.94 14.19 2.41
CA ASN A 207 -2.48 14.11 2.37
C ASN A 207 -1.93 14.00 0.94
N SER A 208 -0.69 14.48 0.79
CA SER A 208 0.10 14.31 -0.43
C SER A 208 1.11 13.18 -0.26
N PHE A 209 1.08 12.19 -1.14
CA PHE A 209 2.02 11.05 -1.10
C PHE A 209 3.17 11.27 -2.06
N SER A 210 4.39 11.02 -1.61
CA SER A 210 5.61 11.13 -2.42
C SER A 210 6.31 9.78 -2.50
N PHE A 211 6.32 9.20 -3.69
CA PHE A 211 6.99 7.94 -3.99
C PHE A 211 8.32 8.21 -4.67
N SER A 212 9.40 7.66 -4.12
CA SER A 212 10.73 7.71 -4.68
C SER A 212 11.38 6.34 -4.57
N ARG A 213 12.36 6.05 -5.42
CA ARG A 213 13.12 4.80 -5.35
C ARG A 213 13.81 4.67 -4.00
N ASN A 214 13.64 3.52 -3.35
CA ASN A 214 14.37 3.18 -2.14
C ASN A 214 15.71 2.52 -2.54
N THR A 215 16.82 3.22 -2.28
CA THR A 215 18.17 2.76 -2.63
C THR A 215 18.76 1.79 -1.61
N ARG A 216 18.04 1.51 -0.51
CA ARG A 216 18.44 0.50 0.46
C ARG A 216 18.30 -0.89 -0.13
N SER A 217 19.17 -1.79 0.30
CA SER A 217 19.11 -3.19 -0.07
C SER A 217 18.46 -4.01 1.04
N ARG A 218 17.73 -5.06 0.65
CA ARG A 218 17.13 -6.05 1.55
C ARG A 218 17.30 -7.43 0.92
N ALA A 219 17.79 -8.38 1.70
CA ALA A 219 17.82 -9.79 1.33
C ALA A 219 16.95 -10.59 2.30
N PRO A 220 16.24 -11.63 1.84
CA PRO A 220 15.83 -12.69 2.74
C PRO A 220 17.06 -13.37 3.34
N TYR A 221 16.94 -13.90 4.56
CA TYR A 221 18.08 -14.50 5.28
C TYR A 221 18.73 -15.69 4.55
N TRP A 222 18.01 -16.32 3.60
CA TRP A 222 18.51 -17.43 2.77
C TRP A 222 19.15 -16.98 1.45
N SER A 223 19.10 -15.69 1.09
CA SER A 223 19.75 -15.18 -0.13
C SER A 223 21.15 -14.67 0.19
N GLY A 224 22.15 -15.19 -0.52
CA GLY A 224 23.52 -14.67 -0.44
C GLY A 224 23.74 -13.32 -1.11
N TYR A 225 22.72 -12.76 -1.77
CA TYR A 225 22.79 -11.47 -2.46
C TYR A 225 21.77 -10.49 -1.90
N GLU A 226 22.25 -9.31 -1.55
CA GLU A 226 21.42 -8.14 -1.25
C GLU A 226 20.87 -7.54 -2.54
N ARG A 227 19.54 -7.38 -2.59
CA ARG A 227 18.86 -6.73 -3.72
C ARG A 227 18.34 -5.38 -3.27
N GLU A 228 18.51 -4.37 -4.11
CA GLU A 228 17.89 -3.06 -3.90
C GLU A 228 16.36 -3.22 -3.82
N ILE A 229 15.73 -2.51 -2.88
CA ILE A 229 14.28 -2.52 -2.73
C ILE A 229 13.59 -1.80 -3.91
N GLY A 230 14.19 -0.71 -4.41
CA GLY A 230 13.68 0.01 -5.57
C GLY A 230 12.28 0.59 -5.31
N TYR A 231 11.31 0.24 -6.17
CA TYR A 231 9.90 0.63 -6.02
C TYR A 231 9.01 -0.46 -5.43
N GLN A 232 9.62 -1.52 -4.89
CA GLN A 232 8.89 -2.63 -4.29
C GLN A 232 8.00 -2.16 -3.12
N ASP A 233 8.47 -1.24 -2.29
CA ASP A 233 7.71 -0.70 -1.16
C ASP A 233 6.46 0.06 -1.63
N MET A 234 6.54 0.79 -2.75
CA MET A 234 5.37 1.43 -3.35
C MET A 234 4.33 0.38 -3.76
N ARG A 235 4.76 -0.72 -4.40
CA ARG A 235 3.85 -1.80 -4.80
C ARG A 235 3.23 -2.51 -3.60
N VAL A 236 4.04 -2.86 -2.60
CA VAL A 236 3.59 -3.46 -1.34
C VAL A 236 2.56 -2.56 -0.67
N PHE A 237 2.83 -1.25 -0.61
CA PHE A 237 1.90 -0.29 -0.04
C PHE A 237 0.57 -0.25 -0.80
N LEU A 238 0.59 -0.07 -2.12
CA LEU A 238 -0.62 -0.03 -2.96
C LEU A 238 -1.44 -1.33 -2.85
N ASN A 239 -0.77 -2.49 -2.87
CA ASN A 239 -1.41 -3.80 -2.64
C ASN A 239 -2.06 -3.88 -1.24
N SER A 240 -1.35 -3.42 -0.22
CA SER A 240 -1.80 -3.54 1.18
C SER A 240 -3.01 -2.68 1.50
N ILE A 241 -3.09 -1.47 0.91
CA ILE A 241 -4.22 -0.57 1.13
C ILE A 241 -5.44 -0.98 0.30
N GLY A 242 -5.23 -1.61 -0.86
CA GLY A 242 -6.31 -2.07 -1.73
C GLY A 242 -6.95 -0.96 -2.59
N PRO A 243 -7.77 -1.35 -3.56
CA PRO A 243 -8.29 -0.45 -4.60
C PRO A 243 -9.20 0.65 -4.06
N THR A 244 -10.02 0.36 -3.03
CA THR A 244 -10.93 1.37 -2.46
C THR A 244 -10.15 2.54 -1.88
N ASN A 245 -9.04 2.26 -1.18
CA ASN A 245 -8.21 3.31 -0.59
C ASN A 245 -7.37 4.05 -1.63
N ILE A 246 -6.94 3.37 -2.71
CA ILE A 246 -6.27 4.02 -3.85
C ILE A 246 -7.20 5.06 -4.50
N SER A 247 -8.51 4.79 -4.59
CA SER A 247 -9.50 5.73 -5.15
C SER A 247 -9.66 7.04 -4.37
N LEU A 248 -9.22 7.04 -3.12
CA LEU A 248 -9.26 8.21 -2.24
C LEU A 248 -8.06 9.14 -2.44
N PHE A 249 -6.99 8.69 -3.13
CA PHE A 249 -5.85 9.56 -3.40
C PHE A 249 -6.25 10.80 -4.21
N ARG A 250 -5.76 11.96 -3.77
CA ARG A 250 -5.96 13.24 -4.47
C ARG A 250 -4.67 13.82 -5.02
N SER A 251 -3.59 13.79 -4.25
CA SER A 251 -2.28 14.32 -4.67
C SER A 251 -1.19 13.27 -4.54
N ILE A 252 -0.53 12.97 -5.66
CA ILE A 252 0.60 12.04 -5.71
C ILE A 252 1.78 12.69 -6.42
N SER A 253 2.97 12.50 -5.85
CA SER A 253 4.25 12.84 -6.45
C SER A 253 5.04 11.56 -6.66
N VAL A 254 5.42 11.24 -7.89
CA VAL A 254 6.30 10.11 -8.20
C VAL A 254 7.62 10.63 -8.75
N THR A 255 8.71 10.18 -8.15
CA THR A 255 10.08 10.44 -8.59
C THR A 255 10.64 9.18 -9.21
N PHE A 256 10.79 9.20 -10.53
CA PHE A 256 11.38 8.14 -11.34
C PHE A 256 12.90 8.31 -11.37
N THR A 257 13.65 7.39 -10.78
CA THR A 257 15.12 7.43 -10.74
C THR A 257 15.73 6.12 -11.19
N ASP A 258 16.79 6.16 -11.99
CA ASP A 258 17.61 4.98 -12.29
C ASP A 258 18.27 4.41 -11.03
N ALA A 259 18.47 3.10 -10.99
CA ALA A 259 19.21 2.43 -9.92
C ALA A 259 20.70 2.85 -9.95
N PRO A 260 21.30 3.21 -8.80
CA PRO A 260 22.72 3.53 -8.76
C PRO A 260 23.56 2.25 -8.97
N PRO A 261 24.69 2.32 -9.71
CA PRO A 261 25.56 1.16 -9.92
C PRO A 261 26.09 0.53 -8.63
N SER A 262 26.29 1.35 -7.60
CA SER A 262 26.77 0.91 -6.28
C SER A 262 25.78 -0.02 -5.58
N SER A 263 24.47 0.23 -5.70
CA SER A 263 23.44 -0.59 -5.05
C SER A 263 22.99 -1.78 -5.91
N THR A 264 23.28 -1.77 -7.21
CA THR A 264 22.86 -2.82 -8.15
C THR A 264 24.00 -3.30 -9.05
N PRO A 265 25.14 -3.76 -8.50
CA PRO A 265 26.30 -4.15 -9.29
C PRO A 265 26.01 -5.30 -10.26
N TYR A 266 25.03 -6.15 -9.93
CA TYR A 266 24.60 -7.32 -10.71
C TYR A 266 23.72 -6.98 -11.93
N LEU A 267 23.24 -5.74 -12.07
CA LEU A 267 22.41 -5.31 -13.20
C LEU A 267 23.22 -4.60 -14.27
N SER A 268 22.85 -4.83 -15.53
CA SER A 268 23.35 -4.05 -16.66
C SER A 268 22.87 -2.59 -16.62
N HIS A 269 23.53 -1.70 -17.36
CA HIS A 269 23.13 -0.29 -17.42
C HIS A 269 21.68 -0.06 -17.87
N ASP A 270 21.14 -0.95 -18.71
CA ASP A 270 19.79 -0.79 -19.23
C ASP A 270 18.73 -1.35 -18.28
N GLU A 271 19.04 -2.42 -17.54
CA GLU A 271 18.16 -2.98 -16.50
C GLU A 271 18.04 -2.06 -15.28
N ARG A 272 19.03 -1.21 -15.02
CA ARG A 272 18.96 -0.19 -13.97
C ARG A 272 17.98 0.94 -14.29
N ARG A 273 17.46 1.04 -15.52
CA ARG A 273 16.53 2.11 -15.90
C ARG A 273 15.17 1.89 -15.24
N PHE A 274 14.61 2.96 -14.66
CA PHE A 274 13.27 2.92 -14.07
C PHE A 274 12.19 2.51 -15.09
N VAL A 275 12.41 2.78 -16.37
CA VAL A 275 11.52 2.39 -17.48
C VAL A 275 11.29 0.88 -17.56
N ARG A 276 12.30 0.09 -17.18
CA ARG A 276 12.23 -1.39 -17.20
C ARG A 276 11.83 -1.98 -15.85
N ASP A 277 11.61 -1.15 -14.83
CA ASP A 277 11.24 -1.61 -13.50
C ASP A 277 9.77 -2.09 -13.50
N GLU A 278 9.60 -3.40 -13.31
CA GLU A 278 8.28 -4.03 -13.36
C GLU A 278 7.37 -3.58 -12.21
N HIS A 279 7.95 -3.23 -11.06
CA HIS A 279 7.19 -2.76 -9.92
C HIS A 279 6.58 -1.40 -10.22
N ILE A 280 7.33 -0.49 -10.86
CA ILE A 280 6.81 0.81 -11.26
C ILE A 280 5.67 0.65 -12.25
N VAL A 281 5.86 -0.14 -13.31
CA VAL A 281 4.81 -0.34 -14.32
C VAL A 281 3.53 -0.92 -13.70
N ALA A 282 3.67 -1.87 -12.77
CA ALA A 282 2.53 -2.41 -12.03
C ALA A 282 1.85 -1.34 -11.15
N CYS A 283 2.61 -0.54 -10.42
CA CYS A 283 2.08 0.56 -9.62
C CYS A 283 1.33 1.60 -10.47
N LEU A 284 1.88 1.99 -11.63
CA LEU A 284 1.23 2.95 -12.54
C LEU A 284 -0.11 2.41 -13.05
N ARG A 285 -0.18 1.12 -13.39
CA ARG A 285 -1.44 0.46 -13.78
C ARG A 285 -2.45 0.38 -12.65
N GLN A 286 -2.00 0.15 -11.41
CA GLN A 286 -2.91 0.17 -10.26
C GLN A 286 -3.46 1.58 -10.01
N LEU A 287 -2.61 2.60 -10.15
CA LEU A 287 -3.03 3.99 -10.04
C LEU A 287 -3.99 4.37 -11.17
N SER A 288 -3.73 3.96 -12.42
CA SER A 288 -4.62 4.27 -13.55
C SER A 288 -6.01 3.66 -13.39
N ARG A 289 -6.10 2.43 -12.89
CA ARG A 289 -7.37 1.71 -12.72
C ARG A 289 -8.21 2.21 -11.55
N HIS A 290 -7.58 2.59 -10.45
CA HIS A 290 -8.29 2.80 -9.20
C HIS A 290 -8.24 4.24 -8.68
N ALA A 291 -7.22 5.04 -9.04
CA ALA A 291 -7.02 6.35 -8.42
C ALA A 291 -7.84 7.47 -9.09
N ASN A 292 -8.46 8.33 -8.27
CA ASN A 292 -9.17 9.52 -8.73
C ASN A 292 -8.37 10.79 -8.39
N LEU A 293 -7.26 10.99 -9.09
CA LEU A 293 -6.27 12.01 -8.77
C LEU A 293 -6.74 13.43 -9.16
N LYS A 294 -6.57 14.39 -8.24
CA LYS A 294 -6.68 15.83 -8.49
C LYS A 294 -5.38 16.33 -9.12
N GLU A 295 -4.25 15.96 -8.55
CA GLU A 295 -2.93 16.38 -9.02
C GLU A 295 -1.97 15.18 -9.03
N ILE A 296 -1.23 15.06 -10.12
CA ILE A 296 -0.09 14.14 -10.21
C ILE A 296 1.17 14.91 -10.61
N THR A 297 2.23 14.74 -9.83
CA THR A 297 3.56 15.26 -10.16
C THR A 297 4.46 14.09 -10.54
N ALA A 298 5.02 14.12 -11.74
CA ALA A 298 6.02 13.16 -12.19
C ALA A 298 7.35 13.87 -12.37
N THR A 299 8.39 13.36 -11.71
CA THR A 299 9.76 13.87 -11.79
C THR A 299 10.67 12.78 -12.33
N PHE A 300 11.53 13.12 -13.28
CA PHE A 300 12.37 12.14 -13.98
C PHE A 300 13.84 12.43 -13.73
N TYR A 301 14.53 11.45 -13.16
CA TYR A 301 15.96 11.46 -12.93
C TYR A 301 16.57 10.21 -13.54
N GLY A 302 17.72 10.37 -14.17
CA GLY A 302 18.39 9.25 -14.81
C GLY A 302 19.48 9.69 -15.75
N ARG A 303 20.22 8.70 -16.24
CA ARG A 303 21.31 8.93 -17.19
C ARG A 303 20.76 9.18 -18.58
N LYS A 304 19.80 8.37 -19.01
CA LYS A 304 19.14 8.48 -20.31
C LYS A 304 17.85 9.28 -20.18
N CYS A 305 17.52 10.04 -21.22
CA CYS A 305 16.22 10.69 -21.33
C CYS A 305 15.13 9.66 -21.64
N LEU A 306 13.89 9.96 -21.25
CA LEU A 306 12.70 9.21 -21.62
C LEU A 306 12.40 9.48 -23.10
N THR A 307 12.41 8.41 -23.89
CA THR A 307 12.26 8.48 -25.36
C THR A 307 10.98 7.82 -25.80
N ARG A 308 10.54 8.11 -27.03
CA ARG A 308 9.32 7.53 -27.62
C ARG A 308 9.35 6.00 -27.71
N THR A 309 10.52 5.37 -27.70
CA THR A 309 10.67 3.91 -27.77
C THR A 309 10.39 3.19 -26.44
N ASP A 310 10.26 3.94 -25.34
CA ASP A 310 9.99 3.40 -24.00
C ASP A 310 8.48 3.07 -23.83
N TYR A 311 7.86 2.40 -24.81
CA TYR A 311 6.40 2.24 -24.95
C TYR A 311 5.73 1.63 -23.72
N ARG A 312 6.26 0.52 -23.17
CA ARG A 312 5.67 -0.18 -22.01
C ARG A 312 5.44 0.75 -20.81
N PHE A 313 6.40 1.63 -20.54
CA PHE A 313 6.33 2.59 -19.45
C PHE A 313 5.42 3.77 -19.81
N LEU A 314 5.56 4.32 -21.02
CA LEU A 314 4.75 5.43 -21.48
C LEU A 314 3.26 5.08 -21.54
N ASP A 315 2.91 3.88 -21.99
CA ASP A 315 1.52 3.44 -22.07
C ASP A 315 0.91 3.32 -20.68
N ALA A 316 1.62 2.71 -19.73
CA ALA A 316 1.18 2.65 -18.33
C ALA A 316 1.03 4.04 -17.70
N LEU A 317 1.88 5.00 -18.08
CA LEU A 317 1.80 6.38 -17.58
C LEU A 317 0.63 7.16 -18.22
N ARG A 318 0.37 6.98 -19.52
CA ARG A 318 -0.73 7.61 -20.28
C ARG A 318 -2.13 7.16 -19.82
N GLU A 319 -2.23 5.94 -19.29
CA GLU A 319 -3.47 5.43 -18.71
C GLU A 319 -3.91 6.23 -17.48
N ILE A 320 -2.96 6.84 -16.75
CA ILE A 320 -3.28 7.65 -15.57
C ILE A 320 -3.94 8.96 -16.00
N LYS A 321 -5.11 9.26 -15.42
CA LYS A 321 -5.84 10.51 -15.65
C LYS A 321 -5.92 11.34 -14.37
N ALA A 322 -5.57 12.62 -14.46
CA ALA A 322 -5.68 13.58 -13.36
C ALA A 322 -6.16 14.96 -13.85
N ASP A 323 -6.69 15.79 -12.94
CA ASP A 323 -7.16 17.14 -13.32
C ASP A 323 -6.03 18.12 -13.57
N LYS A 324 -4.87 17.87 -12.95
CA LYS A 324 -3.64 18.64 -13.13
C LYS A 324 -2.45 17.67 -13.18
N VAL A 325 -1.69 17.74 -14.26
CA VAL A 325 -0.50 16.93 -14.47
C VAL A 325 0.72 17.84 -14.49
N MET A 326 1.66 17.60 -13.60
CA MET A 326 2.92 18.34 -13.55
C MET A 326 4.07 17.39 -13.88
N LEU A 327 4.64 17.56 -15.08
CA LEU A 327 5.90 16.91 -15.44
C LEU A 327 7.03 17.87 -15.04
N ASP A 328 7.49 17.74 -13.80
CA ASP A 328 8.44 18.67 -13.21
C ASP A 328 9.87 18.27 -13.60
N ASP A 329 10.51 19.14 -14.36
CA ASP A 329 11.95 19.10 -14.61
C ASP A 329 12.55 20.06 -13.60
N ARG A 330 12.67 19.67 -12.32
CA ARG A 330 13.17 20.59 -11.29
C ARG A 330 14.41 21.31 -11.79
N GLU A 331 14.28 22.62 -11.95
CA GLU A 331 15.25 23.57 -12.49
C GLU A 331 16.47 23.73 -11.56
N ARG A 332 17.17 22.64 -11.22
CA ARG A 332 18.54 22.75 -10.73
C ARG A 332 19.45 22.94 -11.94
N TYR A 333 19.27 24.11 -12.57
CA TYR A 333 20.06 24.95 -13.50
C TYR A 333 21.11 24.39 -14.46
N TRP A 334 21.42 23.09 -14.49
CA TRP A 334 22.56 22.57 -15.27
C TRP A 334 22.27 21.32 -16.11
N TYR A 335 21.04 20.80 -16.07
CA TYR A 335 20.68 19.59 -16.83
C TYR A 335 19.48 19.86 -17.73
N HIS A 336 19.59 19.41 -18.98
CA HIS A 336 18.46 19.37 -19.90
C HIS A 336 17.33 18.48 -19.36
N SER A 337 16.10 18.82 -19.74
CA SER A 337 14.90 18.03 -19.47
C SER A 337 15.16 16.54 -19.75
N LYS A 338 14.76 15.69 -18.80
CA LYS A 338 14.93 14.23 -18.93
C LYS A 338 13.80 13.59 -19.73
N ILE A 339 12.92 14.39 -20.30
CA ILE A 339 11.82 13.94 -21.14
C ILE A 339 12.01 14.57 -22.51
N ASP A 340 11.94 13.75 -23.56
CA ASP A 340 11.85 14.29 -24.91
C ASP A 340 10.65 15.26 -25.02
N PRO A 341 10.81 16.48 -25.58
CA PRO A 341 9.73 17.47 -25.63
C PRO A 341 8.45 16.97 -26.31
N THR A 342 8.57 16.10 -27.32
CA THR A 342 7.40 15.54 -28.03
C THR A 342 6.65 14.55 -27.13
N VAL A 343 7.38 13.75 -26.36
CA VAL A 343 6.82 12.82 -25.37
C VAL A 343 6.16 13.59 -24.23
N ARG A 344 6.79 14.67 -23.76
CA ARG A 344 6.26 15.56 -22.71
C ARG A 344 4.88 16.11 -23.08
N SER A 345 4.76 16.70 -24.28
CA SER A 345 3.49 17.25 -24.77
C SER A 345 2.42 16.16 -24.92
N SER A 346 2.79 15.00 -25.49
CA SER A 346 1.89 13.85 -25.64
C SER A 346 1.40 13.32 -24.28
N LEU A 347 2.27 13.28 -23.27
CA LEU A 347 1.90 12.85 -21.93
C LEU A 347 0.92 13.83 -21.28
N LEU A 348 1.20 15.14 -21.33
CA LEU A 348 0.32 16.16 -20.76
C LEU A 348 -1.09 16.11 -21.37
N GLU A 349 -1.17 16.05 -22.70
CA GLU A 349 -2.45 15.94 -23.42
C GLU A 349 -3.22 14.67 -23.05
N SER A 350 -2.52 13.54 -22.97
CA SER A 350 -3.17 12.26 -22.67
C SER A 350 -3.58 12.14 -21.19
N MET A 351 -2.78 12.63 -20.25
CA MET A 351 -2.98 12.41 -18.82
C MET A 351 -3.92 13.45 -18.19
N GLU A 352 -4.01 14.67 -18.74
CA GLU A 352 -4.93 15.69 -18.23
C GLU A 352 -6.37 15.36 -18.63
N ARG A 353 -7.26 15.29 -17.65
CA ARG A 353 -8.66 14.95 -17.86
C ARG A 353 -9.46 16.16 -18.32
N SER A 354 -10.25 15.97 -19.38
CA SER A 354 -11.34 16.86 -19.78
C SER A 354 -12.67 16.08 -19.70
N PRO A 355 -13.63 16.44 -18.82
CA PRO A 355 -13.70 17.54 -17.84
C PRO A 355 -12.96 17.26 -16.51
N LYS A 356 -12.62 18.33 -15.76
CA LYS A 356 -12.00 18.22 -14.42
C LYS A 356 -13.03 17.64 -13.43
N LEU A 357 -12.59 16.71 -12.59
CA LEU A 357 -13.43 16.03 -11.59
C LEU A 357 -13.61 16.85 -10.31
N TYR A 358 -12.60 17.61 -9.92
CA TYR A 358 -12.60 18.44 -8.73
C TYR A 358 -12.70 19.91 -9.11
N GLU A 359 -13.47 20.65 -8.31
CA GLU A 359 -13.54 22.10 -8.41
C GLU A 359 -12.18 22.73 -8.04
N LYS A 360 -11.89 23.89 -8.64
CA LYS A 360 -10.72 24.68 -8.24
C LYS A 360 -11.03 25.29 -6.88
N GLU A 361 -10.31 24.84 -5.86
CA GLU A 361 -10.28 25.44 -4.52
C GLU A 361 -9.75 26.88 -4.53
#